data_AF-A0A2M6Z7B4-F1
#
_entry.id   AF-A0A2M6Z7B4-F1
#
_cell.length_a   1.000
_cell.length_b   1.000
_cell.length_c   1.000
_cell.angle_alpha   90.00
_cell.angle_beta   90.00
_cell.angle_gamma   90.00
#
_symmetry.space_group_name_H-M   'P 1'
#
loop_
_entity.id
_entity.type
_entity.pdbx_description
1 polymer ?
#
loop_
_entity_poly.entity_id
_entity_poly.type
_entity_poly.pdbx_seq_one_letter_code
_entity_poly.pdbx_strand_id
1 'polypeptide(L)'
;MGGKQLLITKKRKLMAFAFFAPILIGIVLSAFKASGDIKNVTIIANDQAYHLTTRANFVSEALKEANIEYDNDDMILPPAMATLSSNEVITVKRWSKEVVEREVIIPSNTIVLKNSRLRVGSEVELKAGAPGIKRETIEVETLDGKVIEENTILSQIVIKPVTRKLYVGTKSVGNTSRVINMVATAYTAGAESCWPYVDGKTATMKKAGYGVAAVDPRVISLGTRMYIEGYGFAIASDVGGAIKGNKIDIFMSDVNSARSFGRRHINVYLLD
;
A
#
# COMPACT_ATOMS: atom_id res chain seq x y z
N MET A 1 17.22 0.72 4.26
CA MET A 1 16.84 1.98 3.57
C MET A 1 15.46 2.36 4.09
N GLY A 2 15.31 3.61 4.53
CA GLY A 2 14.29 4.04 5.48
C GLY A 2 12.85 3.80 5.03
N GLY A 3 12.06 3.22 5.92
CA GLY A 3 10.61 3.18 5.79
C GLY A 3 10.10 4.62 5.72
N LYS A 4 9.34 4.93 4.67
CA LYS A 4 8.67 6.22 4.54
C LYS A 4 7.66 6.32 5.67
N GLN A 5 8.01 7.04 6.73
CA GLN A 5 7.01 7.59 7.64
C GLN A 5 6.12 8.51 6.81
N LEU A 6 4.85 8.12 6.61
CA LEU A 6 3.84 9.04 6.13
C LEU A 6 3.74 10.16 7.17
N LEU A 7 4.12 11.37 6.78
CA LEU A 7 3.79 12.59 7.52
C LEU A 7 2.29 12.82 7.37
N ILE A 8 1.51 12.15 8.22
CA ILE A 8 0.11 12.49 8.45
C ILE A 8 0.13 13.80 9.23
N THR A 9 -0.08 14.92 8.54
CA THR A 9 -0.34 16.20 9.21
C THR A 9 -1.66 16.07 9.97
N LYS A 10 -1.57 15.82 11.28
CA LYS A 10 -2.70 15.93 12.23
C LYS A 10 -3.29 17.33 12.16
N LYS A 11 -4.28 17.56 11.30
CA LYS A 11 -5.24 18.65 11.51
C LYS A 11 -6.41 18.07 12.28
N ARG A 12 -6.27 18.01 13.61
CA ARG A 12 -7.42 17.87 14.50
C ARG A 12 -8.35 19.05 14.22
N LYS A 13 -9.45 18.83 13.50
CA LYS A 13 -10.59 19.74 13.63
C LYS A 13 -11.14 19.52 15.03
N LEU A 14 -10.76 20.37 15.98
CA LEU A 14 -11.48 20.49 17.24
C LEU A 14 -12.94 20.83 16.88
N MET A 15 -13.83 19.85 16.97
CA MET A 15 -15.22 20.18 17.23
C MET A 15 -15.30 20.66 18.67
N ALA A 16 -15.25 21.98 18.85
CA ALA A 16 -15.51 22.62 20.11
C ALA A 16 -16.98 22.40 20.46
N PHE A 17 -17.26 21.39 21.28
CA PHE A 17 -18.52 21.36 22.03
C PHE A 17 -18.37 22.32 23.20
N ALA A 18 -19.21 23.36 23.18
CA ALA A 18 -19.25 24.41 24.15
C ALA A 18 -19.38 23.84 25.57
N PHE A 19 -18.43 24.22 26.43
CA PHE A 19 -18.55 24.07 27.88
C PHE A 19 -19.78 24.85 28.34
N PHE A 20 -20.86 24.14 28.71
CA PHE A 20 -21.87 24.68 29.61
C PHE A 20 -21.46 24.28 31.03
N ALA A 21 -20.82 25.21 31.73
CA ALA A 21 -20.61 25.09 33.17
C ALA A 21 -21.93 25.39 33.90
N PRO A 22 -22.27 24.61 34.94
CA PRO A 22 -22.94 25.16 36.09
C PRO A 22 -22.01 25.08 37.31
N ILE A 23 -21.67 26.28 37.77
CA ILE A 23 -21.52 26.77 39.14
C ILE A 23 -21.76 25.71 40.25
N LEU A 24 -20.75 25.63 41.13
CA LEU A 24 -20.75 25.11 42.50
C LEU A 24 -22.10 25.19 43.23
N ILE A 25 -22.50 24.13 43.95
CA ILE A 25 -22.99 24.12 45.36
C ILE A 25 -23.54 22.71 45.68
N GLY A 26 -23.03 22.13 46.77
CA GLY A 26 -23.67 21.00 47.44
C GLY A 26 -22.80 19.77 47.59
N ILE A 27 -21.78 19.84 48.45
CA ILE A 27 -21.28 18.64 49.13
C ILE A 27 -22.45 18.11 49.97
N VAL A 28 -23.11 17.06 49.48
CA VAL A 28 -23.74 16.07 50.33
C VAL A 28 -22.90 14.82 50.16
N LEU A 29 -21.98 14.60 51.11
CA LEU A 29 -21.38 13.30 51.36
C LEU A 29 -22.51 12.37 51.87
N SER A 30 -23.37 11.92 50.97
CA SER A 30 -24.11 10.69 51.17
C SER A 30 -23.14 9.56 50.85
N ALA A 31 -22.64 8.91 51.90
CA ALA A 31 -21.87 7.68 51.77
C ALA A 31 -22.70 6.64 51.01
N PHE A 32 -22.49 6.54 49.70
CA PHE A 32 -22.98 5.43 48.91
C PHE A 32 -22.17 4.22 49.36
N LYS A 33 -22.75 3.43 50.27
CA LYS A 33 -22.13 2.21 50.78
C LYS A 33 -22.16 1.18 49.65
N ALA A 34 -21.16 1.21 48.78
CA ALA A 34 -20.93 0.20 47.75
C ALA A 34 -20.57 -1.12 48.44
N SER A 35 -21.59 -1.87 48.85
CA SER A 35 -21.47 -3.22 49.40
C SER A 35 -21.44 -4.25 48.26
N GLY A 36 -20.50 -4.07 47.32
CA GLY A 36 -20.19 -5.06 46.30
C GLY A 36 -19.03 -5.95 46.76
N ASP A 37 -19.05 -7.23 46.36
CA ASP A 37 -17.92 -8.13 46.54
C ASP A 37 -16.66 -7.55 45.87
N ILE A 38 -15.49 -7.80 46.47
CA ILE A 38 -14.22 -7.43 45.84
C ILE A 38 -14.00 -8.31 44.62
N LYS A 39 -13.74 -7.67 43.48
CA LYS A 39 -13.51 -8.31 42.18
C LYS A 39 -12.10 -7.97 41.70
N ASN A 40 -11.42 -8.95 41.11
CA ASN A 40 -10.19 -8.72 40.36
C ASN A 40 -10.52 -8.75 38.88
N VAL A 41 -10.15 -7.74 38.12
CA VAL A 41 -10.45 -7.66 36.68
C VAL A 41 -9.21 -7.27 35.91
N THR A 42 -9.18 -7.64 34.63
CA THR A 42 -8.13 -7.22 33.69
C THR A 42 -8.76 -6.33 32.63
N ILE A 43 -8.25 -5.12 32.46
CA ILE A 43 -8.69 -4.20 31.42
C ILE A 43 -7.63 -4.15 30.33
N ILE A 44 -8.03 -4.35 29.08
CA ILE A 44 -7.18 -4.25 27.90
C ILE A 44 -7.57 -2.97 27.16
N ALA A 45 -6.66 -1.99 27.14
CA ALA A 45 -6.87 -0.72 26.43
C ALA A 45 -5.53 -0.25 25.84
N ASN A 46 -5.55 0.28 24.61
CA ASN A 46 -4.35 0.77 23.91
C ASN A 46 -3.21 -0.27 23.85
N ASP A 47 -3.56 -1.53 23.56
CA ASP A 47 -2.63 -2.69 23.56
C ASP A 47 -1.90 -2.95 24.89
N GLN A 48 -2.41 -2.41 26.00
CA GLN A 48 -1.88 -2.60 27.36
C GLN A 48 -2.90 -3.27 28.27
N ALA A 49 -2.42 -4.14 29.17
CA ALA A 49 -3.23 -4.78 30.20
C ALA A 49 -3.07 -4.08 31.55
N TYR A 50 -4.21 -3.79 32.19
CA TYR A 50 -4.31 -3.14 33.50
C TYR A 50 -5.02 -4.09 34.46
N HIS A 51 -4.41 -4.40 35.58
CA HIS A 51 -5.05 -5.21 36.62
C HIS A 51 -5.67 -4.30 37.68
N LEU A 52 -6.97 -4.48 37.94
CA LEU A 52 -7.72 -3.66 38.88
C LEU A 52 -8.43 -4.55 39.90
N THR A 53 -8.27 -4.22 41.18
CA THR A 53 -9.10 -4.76 42.26
C THR A 53 -10.14 -3.71 42.62
N THR A 54 -11.42 -4.03 42.44
CA THR A 54 -12.53 -3.05 42.51
C THR A 54 -13.77 -3.63 43.21
N ARG A 55 -14.66 -2.74 43.64
CA ARG A 55 -16.03 -3.07 44.09
C ARG A 55 -17.10 -2.58 43.10
N ALA A 56 -16.69 -2.15 41.91
CA ALA A 56 -17.56 -1.70 40.84
C ALA A 56 -18.67 -2.73 40.54
N ASN A 57 -19.88 -2.22 40.36
CA ASN A 57 -21.02 -3.01 39.91
C ASN A 57 -21.03 -3.15 38.40
N PHE A 58 -20.54 -2.13 37.67
CA PHE A 58 -20.58 -2.08 36.22
C PHE A 58 -19.19 -1.91 35.59
N VAL A 59 -19.05 -2.33 34.33
CA VAL A 59 -17.82 -2.13 33.54
C VAL A 59 -17.39 -0.66 33.49
N SER A 60 -18.34 0.26 33.32
CA SER A 60 -18.08 1.71 33.26
C SER A 60 -17.43 2.27 34.52
N GLU A 61 -17.81 1.77 35.70
CA GLU A 61 -17.23 2.16 36.99
C GLU A 61 -15.79 1.67 37.13
N ALA A 62 -15.51 0.42 36.73
CA ALA A 62 -14.15 -0.12 36.72
C ALA A 62 -13.23 0.63 35.75
N LEU A 63 -13.73 0.99 34.56
CA LEU A 63 -12.98 1.82 33.61
C LEU A 63 -12.66 3.21 34.19
N LYS A 64 -13.63 3.83 34.87
CA LYS A 64 -13.44 5.12 35.53
C LYS A 64 -12.40 5.05 36.65
N GLU A 65 -12.44 4.01 37.50
CA GLU A 65 -11.45 3.78 38.56
C GLU A 65 -10.03 3.57 38.00
N ALA A 66 -9.92 2.92 36.83
CA ALA A 66 -8.66 2.73 36.12
C ALA A 66 -8.17 3.96 35.34
N ASN A 67 -8.89 5.09 35.38
CA ASN A 67 -8.64 6.30 34.56
C ASN A 67 -8.62 6.00 33.05
N ILE A 68 -9.42 5.04 32.61
CA ILE A 68 -9.60 4.71 31.19
C ILE A 68 -10.87 5.43 30.71
N GLU A 69 -10.66 6.60 30.13
CA GLU A 69 -11.72 7.34 29.44
C GLU A 69 -12.13 6.63 28.15
N TYR A 70 -13.37 6.81 27.72
CA TYR A 70 -13.90 6.32 26.45
C TYR A 70 -15.03 7.24 25.99
N ASP A 71 -15.30 7.27 24.69
CA ASP A 71 -16.43 7.99 24.11
C ASP A 71 -17.50 7.03 23.56
N ASN A 72 -18.48 7.57 22.84
CA ASN A 72 -19.59 6.79 22.28
C ASN A 72 -19.20 5.98 21.05
N ASP A 73 -18.05 6.29 20.44
CA ASP A 73 -17.57 5.61 19.25
C ASP A 73 -16.65 4.41 19.62
N ASP A 74 -16.09 4.41 20.83
CA ASP A 74 -15.32 3.30 21.37
C ASP A 74 -16.18 2.04 21.62
N MET A 75 -15.62 0.87 21.31
CA MET A 75 -16.25 -0.42 21.59
C MET A 75 -15.72 -0.99 22.91
N ILE A 76 -16.63 -1.28 23.83
CA ILE A 76 -16.32 -1.83 25.16
C ILE A 76 -16.95 -3.21 25.28
N LEU A 77 -16.12 -4.19 25.63
CA LEU A 77 -16.52 -5.60 25.78
C LEU A 77 -16.07 -6.12 27.14
N PRO A 78 -16.99 -6.52 28.05
CA PRO A 78 -18.44 -6.40 27.94
C PRO A 78 -18.92 -4.93 27.90
N PRO A 79 -20.18 -4.65 27.47
CA PRO A 79 -20.71 -3.28 27.40
C PRO A 79 -20.58 -2.51 28.71
N ALA A 80 -20.45 -1.18 28.63
CA ALA A 80 -20.24 -0.29 29.78
C ALA A 80 -21.24 -0.46 30.94
N MET A 81 -22.48 -0.86 30.64
CA MET A 81 -23.56 -1.08 31.61
C MET A 81 -23.74 -2.56 32.01
N ALA A 82 -22.89 -3.46 31.54
CA ALA A 82 -22.90 -4.86 31.98
C ALA A 82 -22.43 -4.96 33.43
N THR A 83 -23.07 -5.84 34.20
CA THR A 83 -22.66 -6.14 35.57
C THR A 83 -21.29 -6.80 35.57
N LEU A 84 -20.38 -6.27 36.38
CA LEU A 84 -19.00 -6.74 36.47
C LEU A 84 -18.89 -8.00 37.32
N SER A 85 -18.20 -9.02 36.81
CA SER A 85 -17.87 -10.26 37.52
C SER A 85 -16.38 -10.31 37.92
N SER A 86 -16.06 -11.13 38.92
CA SER A 86 -14.65 -11.36 39.28
C SER A 86 -13.94 -12.18 38.21
N ASN A 87 -12.66 -11.90 38.00
CA ASN A 87 -11.77 -12.42 36.96
C ASN A 87 -12.20 -12.08 35.52
N GLU A 88 -13.06 -11.08 35.34
CA GLU A 88 -13.52 -10.66 34.02
C GLU A 88 -12.44 -9.86 33.26
N VAL A 89 -12.43 -10.03 31.94
CA VAL A 89 -11.56 -9.27 31.03
C VAL A 89 -12.40 -8.23 30.31
N ILE A 90 -12.13 -6.96 30.58
CA ILE A 90 -12.72 -5.83 29.89
C ILE A 90 -11.79 -5.44 28.75
N THR A 91 -12.29 -5.30 27.54
CA THR A 91 -11.55 -4.81 26.37
C THR A 91 -12.15 -3.50 25.91
N VAL A 92 -11.30 -2.49 25.74
CA VAL A 92 -11.65 -1.20 25.15
C VAL A 92 -10.94 -1.11 23.79
N LYS A 93 -11.74 -1.00 22.74
CA LYS A 93 -11.28 -0.86 21.35
C LYS A 93 -11.55 0.54 20.86
N ARG A 94 -10.50 1.22 20.40
CA ARG A 94 -10.56 2.64 19.99
C ARG A 94 -10.93 2.76 18.53
N TRP A 95 -12.16 3.15 18.22
CA TRP A 95 -12.53 3.47 16.85
C TRP A 95 -12.34 4.96 16.57
N SER A 96 -11.88 5.29 15.37
CA SER A 96 -11.78 6.69 14.96
C SER A 96 -12.07 6.84 13.48
N LYS A 97 -12.73 7.93 13.11
CA LYS A 97 -12.95 8.34 11.73
C LYS A 97 -12.33 9.70 11.47
N GLU A 98 -11.40 9.77 10.53
CA GLU A 98 -10.71 11.00 10.15
C GLU A 98 -10.80 11.26 8.64
N VAL A 99 -11.00 12.52 8.24
CA VAL A 99 -10.90 12.94 6.84
C VAL A 99 -9.52 13.53 6.61
N VAL A 100 -8.73 12.92 5.73
CA VAL A 100 -7.36 13.34 5.42
C VAL A 100 -7.20 13.61 3.93
N GLU A 101 -6.28 14.53 3.59
CA GLU A 101 -5.88 14.79 2.21
C GLU A 101 -4.48 14.22 1.98
N ARG A 102 -4.28 13.55 0.83
CA ARG A 102 -2.97 13.07 0.39
C ARG A 102 -2.72 13.35 -1.09
N GLU A 103 -1.46 13.56 -1.43
CA GLU A 103 -1.01 13.64 -2.82
C GLU A 103 -0.50 12.27 -3.29
N VAL A 104 -0.99 11.84 -4.44
CA VAL A 104 -0.62 10.58 -5.08
C VAL A 104 -0.02 10.86 -6.43
N ILE A 105 1.17 10.30 -6.68
CA ILE A 105 1.88 10.41 -7.95
C ILE A 105 1.11 9.62 -9.02
N ILE A 106 0.84 10.26 -10.16
CA ILE A 106 0.31 9.60 -11.35
C ILE A 106 1.51 9.30 -12.27
N PRO A 107 1.85 8.03 -12.53
CA PRO A 107 2.97 7.70 -13.40
C PRO A 107 2.74 8.22 -14.83
N SER A 108 3.82 8.56 -15.53
CA SER A 108 3.77 8.97 -16.93
C SER A 108 3.73 7.76 -17.87
N ASN A 109 2.86 7.79 -18.86
CA ASN A 109 2.88 6.80 -19.95
C ASN A 109 4.02 7.10 -20.94
N THR A 110 4.48 6.06 -21.64
CA THR A 110 5.43 6.19 -22.76
C THR A 110 4.78 5.76 -24.07
N ILE A 111 4.76 6.64 -25.07
CA ILE A 111 4.39 6.30 -26.44
C ILE A 111 5.67 6.03 -27.23
N VAL A 112 5.71 4.84 -27.82
CA VAL A 112 6.81 4.43 -28.69
C VAL A 112 6.37 4.48 -30.15
N LEU A 113 7.15 5.18 -30.96
CA LEU A 113 6.95 5.30 -32.39
C LEU A 113 8.05 4.52 -33.12
N LYS A 114 7.68 3.72 -34.11
CA LYS A 114 8.65 2.98 -34.93
C LYS A 114 9.27 3.92 -35.97
N ASN A 115 10.58 3.81 -36.18
CA ASN A 115 11.30 4.59 -37.19
C ASN A 115 12.22 3.68 -38.01
N SER A 116 11.86 3.45 -39.27
CA SER A 116 12.61 2.57 -40.20
C SER A 116 13.92 3.17 -40.72
N ARG A 117 14.23 4.44 -40.39
CA ARG A 117 15.53 5.05 -40.69
C ARG A 117 16.55 4.81 -39.58
N LEU A 118 16.08 4.62 -38.35
CA LEU A 118 16.92 4.34 -37.19
C LEU A 118 17.22 2.85 -37.09
N ARG A 119 18.46 2.49 -36.75
CA ARG A 119 18.88 1.09 -36.57
C ARG A 119 18.10 0.47 -35.42
N VAL A 120 17.67 -0.78 -35.57
CA VAL A 120 17.18 -1.62 -34.48
C VAL A 120 18.13 -1.49 -33.29
N GLY A 121 17.57 -1.24 -32.09
CA GLY A 121 18.36 -0.93 -30.90
C GLY A 121 18.51 0.54 -30.54
N SER A 122 18.24 1.46 -31.49
CA SER A 122 18.38 2.90 -31.26
C SER A 122 17.12 3.47 -30.62
N GLU A 123 17.29 4.33 -29.61
CA GLU A 123 16.24 5.21 -29.09
C GLU A 123 16.54 6.68 -29.42
N VAL A 124 15.52 7.42 -29.80
CA VAL A 124 15.59 8.89 -29.85
C VAL A 124 14.40 9.43 -29.09
N GLU A 125 14.66 10.08 -27.96
CA GLU A 125 13.62 10.75 -27.19
C GLU A 125 13.11 11.97 -27.96
N LEU A 126 11.81 12.00 -28.21
CA LEU A 126 11.12 13.12 -28.85
C LEU A 126 10.54 14.09 -27.84
N LYS A 127 10.14 13.55 -26.68
CA LYS A 127 9.59 14.32 -25.57
C LYS A 127 9.81 13.57 -24.27
N ALA A 128 10.44 14.22 -23.30
CA ALA A 128 10.54 13.70 -21.95
C ALA A 128 9.15 13.55 -21.32
N GLY A 129 8.96 12.48 -20.56
CA GLY A 129 7.78 12.31 -19.72
C GLY A 129 7.95 12.99 -18.36
N ALA A 130 6.84 13.26 -17.69
CA ALA A 130 6.83 13.72 -16.31
C ALA A 130 5.63 13.13 -15.58
N PRO A 131 5.78 12.67 -14.33
CA PRO A 131 4.65 12.21 -13.54
C PRO A 131 3.67 13.36 -13.28
N GLY A 132 2.40 13.00 -13.13
CA GLY A 132 1.36 13.90 -12.62
C GLY A 132 1.18 13.75 -11.11
N ILE A 133 0.28 14.55 -10.56
CA ILE A 133 -0.13 14.51 -9.16
C ILE A 133 -1.66 14.56 -9.13
N LYS A 134 -2.28 13.65 -8.39
CA LYS A 134 -3.67 13.81 -7.92
C LYS A 134 -3.69 14.06 -6.43
N ARG A 135 -4.68 14.82 -5.98
CA ARG A 135 -5.02 14.99 -4.57
C ARG A 135 -6.27 14.17 -4.28
N GLU A 136 -6.17 13.31 -3.28
CA GLU A 136 -7.28 12.53 -2.76
C GLU A 136 -7.69 13.06 -1.39
N THR A 137 -8.98 13.25 -1.18
CA THR A 137 -9.59 13.42 0.14
C THR A 137 -10.22 12.09 0.49
N ILE A 138 -9.75 11.47 1.57
CA ILE A 138 -10.18 10.15 1.99
C ILE A 138 -10.75 10.21 3.42
N GLU A 139 -11.77 9.41 3.67
CA GLU A 139 -12.20 9.05 5.02
C GLU A 139 -11.42 7.80 5.44
N VAL A 140 -10.76 7.86 6.59
CA VAL A 140 -9.99 6.75 7.16
C VAL A 140 -10.65 6.33 8.47
N GLU A 141 -11.07 5.07 8.53
CA GLU A 141 -11.50 4.44 9.76
C GLU A 141 -10.35 3.64 10.35
N THR A 142 -10.13 3.78 11.66
CA THR A 142 -9.11 3.03 12.38
C THR A 142 -9.69 2.33 13.59
N LEU A 143 -9.13 1.16 13.92
CA LEU A 143 -9.37 0.44 15.16
C LEU A 143 -8.02 0.26 15.87
N ASP A 144 -7.91 0.80 17.09
CA ASP A 144 -6.66 0.87 17.85
C ASP A 144 -5.51 1.51 17.03
N GLY A 145 -5.84 2.54 16.23
CA GLY A 145 -4.90 3.24 15.37
C GLY A 145 -4.48 2.46 14.11
N LYS A 146 -5.01 1.26 13.88
CA LYS A 146 -4.79 0.48 12.65
C LYS A 146 -5.90 0.77 11.67
N VAL A 147 -5.54 1.15 10.44
CA VAL A 147 -6.51 1.40 9.37
C VAL A 147 -7.30 0.12 9.09
N ILE A 148 -8.62 0.20 9.22
CA ILE A 148 -9.56 -0.88 8.87
C ILE A 148 -10.26 -0.60 7.55
N GLU A 149 -10.48 0.67 7.21
CA GLU A 149 -11.13 1.08 5.98
C GLU A 149 -10.62 2.44 5.50
N GLU A 150 -10.49 2.61 4.19
CA GLU A 150 -10.26 3.90 3.54
C GLU A 150 -11.29 4.08 2.42
N ASN A 151 -12.06 5.16 2.47
CA ASN A 151 -12.99 5.52 1.41
C ASN A 151 -12.56 6.82 0.73
N THR A 152 -12.44 6.82 -0.60
CA THR A 152 -12.10 8.04 -1.34
C THR A 152 -13.35 8.88 -1.57
N ILE A 153 -13.41 10.04 -0.91
CA ILE A 153 -14.52 11.00 -1.05
C ILE A 153 -14.35 11.81 -2.34
N LEU A 154 -13.13 12.27 -2.59
CA LEU A 154 -12.80 13.13 -3.72
C LEU A 154 -11.43 12.76 -4.28
N SER A 155 -11.31 12.77 -5.60
CA SER A 155 -10.06 12.58 -6.30
C SER A 155 -9.97 13.60 -7.44
N GLN A 156 -8.97 14.47 -7.38
CA GLN A 156 -8.76 15.53 -8.36
C GLN A 156 -7.34 15.52 -8.91
N ILE A 157 -7.19 15.62 -10.23
CA ILE A 157 -5.88 15.77 -10.85
C ILE A 157 -5.41 17.21 -10.64
N VAL A 158 -4.32 17.37 -9.90
CA VAL A 158 -3.67 18.67 -9.65
C VAL A 158 -2.70 18.99 -10.78
N ILE A 159 -1.89 18.00 -11.17
CA ILE A 159 -0.94 18.10 -12.28
C ILE A 159 -1.15 16.89 -13.20
N LYS A 160 -1.43 17.14 -14.49
CA LYS A 160 -1.57 16.05 -15.47
C LYS A 160 -0.20 15.42 -15.77
N PRO A 161 -0.08 14.08 -15.84
CA PRO A 161 1.14 13.44 -16.28
C PRO A 161 1.44 13.83 -17.74
N VAL A 162 2.72 14.04 -18.04
CA VAL A 162 3.22 14.29 -19.39
C VAL A 162 3.71 12.98 -19.97
N THR A 163 3.14 12.59 -21.11
CA THR A 163 3.54 11.39 -21.83
C THR A 163 4.94 11.52 -22.42
N ARG A 164 5.83 10.56 -22.11
CA ARG A 164 7.12 10.40 -22.78
C ARG A 164 6.88 9.93 -24.21
N LYS A 165 7.57 10.50 -25.18
CA LYS A 165 7.53 10.05 -26.58
C LYS A 165 8.93 9.71 -27.05
N LEU A 166 9.10 8.55 -27.67
CA LEU A 166 10.38 8.14 -28.22
C LEU A 166 10.20 7.45 -29.58
N TYR A 167 11.18 7.64 -30.47
CA TYR A 167 11.36 6.75 -31.61
C TYR A 167 12.21 5.55 -31.20
N VAL A 168 11.81 4.37 -31.65
CA VAL A 168 12.68 3.19 -31.71
C VAL A 168 13.03 2.87 -33.15
N GLY A 169 14.29 2.52 -33.37
CA GLY A 169 14.73 2.07 -34.68
C GLY A 169 14.20 0.70 -35.05
N THR A 170 13.78 0.57 -36.31
CA THR A 170 13.34 -0.70 -36.91
C THR A 170 14.12 -1.06 -38.18
N LYS A 171 15.14 -0.28 -38.54
CA LYS A 171 16.04 -0.62 -39.65
C LYS A 171 16.90 -1.82 -39.25
N SER A 172 16.62 -2.98 -39.83
CA SER A 172 17.42 -4.19 -39.61
C SER A 172 18.90 -3.93 -39.89
N VAL A 173 19.76 -4.49 -39.05
CA VAL A 173 21.20 -4.50 -39.26
C VAL A 173 21.54 -5.90 -39.76
N GLY A 174 21.61 -6.09 -41.08
CA GLY A 174 21.87 -7.41 -41.67
C GLY A 174 20.69 -8.38 -41.59
N ASN A 175 20.97 -9.68 -41.77
CA ASN A 175 19.97 -10.74 -41.81
C ASN A 175 19.32 -10.94 -40.44
N THR A 176 18.14 -10.34 -40.31
CA THR A 176 17.02 -10.65 -39.40
C THR A 176 17.17 -10.26 -37.92
N SER A 177 16.73 -9.05 -37.57
CA SER A 177 16.12 -8.82 -36.25
C SER A 177 14.94 -9.79 -36.08
N ARG A 178 15.12 -10.87 -35.32
CA ARG A 178 14.10 -11.90 -35.11
C ARG A 178 12.99 -11.31 -34.23
N VAL A 179 11.77 -11.28 -34.76
CA VAL A 179 10.57 -10.90 -34.00
C VAL A 179 9.91 -12.17 -33.46
N ILE A 180 9.67 -12.23 -32.16
CA ILE A 180 9.01 -13.35 -31.51
C ILE A 180 7.72 -12.84 -30.87
N ASN A 181 6.59 -13.44 -31.23
CA ASN A 181 5.35 -13.22 -30.48
C ASN A 181 5.38 -14.06 -29.20
N MET A 182 5.30 -13.39 -28.05
CA MET A 182 5.44 -14.02 -26.74
C MET A 182 4.26 -13.69 -25.85
N VAL A 183 3.94 -14.60 -24.93
CA VAL A 183 3.01 -14.33 -23.83
C VAL A 183 3.79 -13.60 -22.74
N ALA A 184 3.41 -12.35 -22.47
CA ALA A 184 4.00 -11.53 -21.44
C ALA A 184 3.17 -11.50 -20.16
N THR A 185 3.87 -11.59 -19.04
CA THR A 185 3.38 -11.29 -17.68
C THR A 185 4.23 -10.19 -17.08
N ALA A 186 3.77 -9.61 -15.97
CA ALA A 186 4.51 -8.59 -15.24
C ALA A 186 4.64 -8.98 -13.76
N TYR A 187 5.82 -8.77 -13.19
CA TYR A 187 6.12 -8.98 -11.78
C TYR A 187 6.60 -7.68 -11.13
N THR A 188 6.57 -7.62 -9.81
CA THR A 188 7.05 -6.45 -9.05
C THR A 188 8.15 -6.85 -8.06
N ALA A 189 8.81 -5.88 -7.40
CA ALA A 189 9.86 -6.16 -6.42
C ALA A 189 9.33 -6.58 -5.03
N GLY A 190 8.01 -6.58 -4.81
CA GLY A 190 7.43 -6.88 -3.51
C GLY A 190 7.38 -8.39 -3.20
N ALA A 191 7.14 -8.71 -1.93
CA ALA A 191 7.07 -10.09 -1.44
C ALA A 191 6.01 -10.92 -2.18
N GLU A 192 4.97 -10.28 -2.71
CA GLU A 192 3.91 -10.87 -3.53
C GLU A 192 4.42 -11.47 -4.86
N SER A 193 5.59 -11.06 -5.34
CA SER A 193 6.16 -11.49 -6.63
C SER A 193 7.51 -12.21 -6.48
N CYS A 194 8.28 -11.96 -5.42
CA CYS A 194 9.66 -12.43 -5.28
C CYS A 194 9.90 -13.45 -4.14
N TRP A 195 8.85 -13.98 -3.50
CA TRP A 195 9.01 -14.98 -2.44
C TRP A 195 9.44 -16.36 -3.00
N PRO A 196 10.45 -17.07 -2.43
CA PRO A 196 11.25 -16.75 -1.23
C PRO A 196 12.62 -16.08 -1.50
N TYR A 197 12.96 -15.75 -2.75
CA TYR A 197 14.28 -15.28 -3.16
C TYR A 197 14.33 -13.75 -3.29
N VAL A 198 14.35 -13.06 -2.14
CA VAL A 198 14.46 -11.59 -2.03
C VAL A 198 15.91 -11.13 -1.82
N ASP A 199 16.85 -11.61 -2.63
CA ASP A 199 18.21 -11.04 -2.67
C ASP A 199 18.35 -9.95 -3.75
N GLY A 200 17.34 -9.80 -4.62
CA GLY A 200 17.31 -8.83 -5.72
C GLY A 200 18.30 -9.16 -6.84
N LYS A 201 18.82 -10.38 -6.91
CA LYS A 201 19.80 -10.82 -7.91
C LYS A 201 19.13 -11.73 -8.93
N THR A 202 19.27 -11.35 -10.19
CA THR A 202 18.81 -12.15 -11.34
C THR A 202 19.71 -13.37 -11.55
N ALA A 203 19.31 -14.32 -12.40
CA ALA A 203 20.14 -15.48 -12.77
C ALA A 203 21.55 -15.11 -13.30
N THR A 204 21.76 -13.86 -13.72
CA THR A 204 23.06 -13.30 -14.16
C THR A 204 23.72 -12.36 -13.13
N MET A 205 23.26 -12.35 -11.88
CA MET A 205 23.71 -11.50 -10.77
C MET A 205 23.49 -9.99 -10.95
N LYS A 206 22.69 -9.56 -11.92
CA LYS A 206 22.26 -8.15 -12.06
C LYS A 206 21.10 -7.84 -11.11
N LYS A 207 21.03 -6.59 -10.64
CA LYS A 207 19.93 -6.10 -9.79
C LYS A 207 18.61 -6.16 -10.57
N ALA A 208 17.61 -6.87 -10.04
CA ALA A 208 16.28 -6.90 -10.62
C ALA A 208 15.67 -5.50 -10.67
N GLY A 209 15.03 -5.14 -11.79
CA GLY A 209 14.47 -3.82 -12.00
C GLY A 209 14.05 -3.57 -13.46
N TYR A 210 13.53 -2.37 -13.71
CA TYR A 210 13.08 -1.97 -15.05
C TYR A 210 14.20 -2.17 -16.09
N GLY A 211 13.84 -2.75 -17.23
CA GLY A 211 14.80 -3.11 -18.29
C GLY A 211 15.48 -4.47 -18.09
N VAL A 212 15.14 -5.24 -17.06
CA VAL A 212 15.47 -6.67 -16.97
C VAL A 212 14.21 -7.50 -17.25
N ALA A 213 14.34 -8.52 -18.10
CA ALA A 213 13.27 -9.46 -18.39
C ALA A 213 13.71 -10.90 -18.10
N ALA A 214 12.79 -11.70 -17.56
CA ALA A 214 12.95 -13.14 -17.43
C ALA A 214 12.48 -13.83 -18.70
N VAL A 215 13.29 -14.76 -19.21
CA VAL A 215 13.03 -15.50 -20.46
C VAL A 215 13.35 -16.99 -20.29
N ASP A 216 12.95 -17.80 -21.27
CA ASP A 216 13.49 -19.15 -21.44
C ASP A 216 14.80 -19.07 -22.28
N PRO A 217 15.97 -19.43 -21.71
CA PRO A 217 17.26 -19.38 -22.41
C PRO A 217 17.31 -20.22 -23.69
N ARG A 218 16.43 -21.22 -23.82
CA ARG A 218 16.32 -22.06 -25.03
C ARG A 218 15.66 -21.32 -26.20
N VAL A 219 14.92 -20.24 -25.92
CA VAL A 219 14.22 -19.42 -26.92
C VAL A 219 14.97 -18.10 -27.16
N ILE A 220 15.32 -17.39 -26.09
CA ILE A 220 16.09 -16.14 -26.11
C ILE A 220 17.30 -16.32 -25.20
N SER A 221 18.50 -16.23 -25.77
CA SER A 221 19.74 -16.37 -25.00
C SER A 221 19.87 -15.25 -23.94
N LEU A 222 20.40 -15.60 -22.77
CA LEU A 222 20.73 -14.58 -21.77
C LEU A 222 21.79 -13.62 -22.34
N GLY A 223 21.65 -12.34 -22.01
CA GLY A 223 22.43 -11.24 -22.56
C GLY A 223 21.81 -10.57 -23.78
N THR A 224 20.85 -11.21 -24.46
CA THR A 224 20.17 -10.62 -25.62
C THR A 224 19.47 -9.32 -25.24
N ARG A 225 19.76 -8.27 -26.01
CA ARG A 225 19.06 -6.99 -25.95
C ARG A 225 17.79 -7.10 -26.77
N MET A 226 16.67 -6.65 -26.22
CA MET A 226 15.38 -6.73 -26.88
C MET A 226 14.57 -5.45 -26.70
N TYR A 227 13.70 -5.16 -27.66
CA TYR A 227 12.62 -4.19 -27.49
C TYR A 227 11.29 -4.93 -27.34
N ILE A 228 10.58 -4.63 -26.27
CA ILE A 228 9.33 -5.30 -25.87
C ILE A 228 8.17 -4.31 -26.07
N GLU A 229 7.22 -4.65 -26.94
CA GLU A 229 6.07 -3.77 -27.21
C GLU A 229 5.27 -3.45 -25.94
N GLY A 230 5.06 -2.15 -25.70
CA GLY A 230 4.34 -1.65 -24.52
C GLY A 230 5.16 -1.63 -23.23
N TYR A 231 6.41 -2.11 -23.24
CA TYR A 231 7.30 -2.10 -22.06
C TYR A 231 8.56 -1.26 -22.27
N GLY A 232 9.21 -1.38 -23.44
CA GLY A 232 10.47 -0.69 -23.75
C GLY A 232 11.64 -1.65 -23.94
N PHE A 233 12.87 -1.13 -23.80
CA PHE A 233 14.08 -1.96 -23.92
C PHE A 233 14.28 -2.81 -22.68
N ALA A 234 14.69 -4.04 -22.93
CA ALA A 234 15.06 -4.97 -21.88
C ALA A 234 16.30 -5.77 -22.29
N ILE A 235 16.96 -6.33 -21.28
CA ILE A 235 17.96 -7.36 -21.45
C ILE A 235 17.45 -8.67 -20.86
N ALA A 236 17.63 -9.76 -21.59
CA ALA A 236 17.42 -11.10 -21.07
C ALA A 236 18.50 -11.33 -20.00
N SER A 237 18.17 -11.21 -18.73
CA SER A 237 19.15 -11.36 -17.66
C SER A 237 18.65 -12.22 -16.50
N ASP A 238 17.45 -12.76 -16.64
CA ASP A 238 16.81 -13.58 -15.63
C ASP A 238 16.09 -14.80 -16.22
N VAL A 239 15.83 -15.80 -15.37
CA VAL A 239 15.12 -17.03 -15.73
C VAL A 239 14.12 -17.37 -14.62
N GLY A 240 12.84 -17.36 -14.95
CA GLY A 240 11.78 -17.80 -14.04
C GLY A 240 11.46 -19.28 -14.20
N GLY A 241 11.13 -19.96 -13.09
CA GLY A 241 10.67 -21.36 -13.13
C GLY A 241 9.45 -21.58 -14.02
N ALA A 242 8.51 -20.62 -14.03
CA ALA A 242 7.29 -20.64 -14.84
C ALA A 242 7.45 -20.05 -16.26
N ILE A 243 8.61 -19.42 -16.55
CA ILE A 243 8.88 -18.74 -17.82
C ILE A 243 9.57 -19.72 -18.76
N LYS A 244 8.76 -20.48 -19.49
CA LYS A 244 9.18 -21.54 -20.43
C LYS A 244 8.55 -21.34 -21.80
N GLY A 245 9.30 -21.62 -22.86
CA GLY A 245 8.90 -21.42 -24.25
C GLY A 245 8.80 -19.93 -24.63
N ASN A 246 7.82 -19.57 -25.46
CA ASN A 246 7.57 -18.19 -25.88
C ASN A 246 6.85 -17.37 -24.78
N LYS A 247 7.39 -17.40 -23.56
CA LYS A 247 6.93 -16.59 -22.42
C LYS A 247 8.01 -15.63 -21.98
N ILE A 248 7.59 -14.45 -21.54
CA ILE A 248 8.47 -13.41 -21.02
C ILE A 248 7.84 -12.77 -19.79
N ASP A 249 8.65 -12.44 -18.80
CA ASP A 249 8.20 -11.74 -17.60
C ASP A 249 8.95 -10.42 -17.45
N ILE A 250 8.21 -9.33 -17.29
CA ILE A 250 8.75 -7.97 -17.25
C ILE A 250 8.54 -7.31 -15.89
N PHE A 251 9.50 -6.50 -15.46
CA PHE A 251 9.43 -5.82 -14.18
C PHE A 251 8.54 -4.58 -14.21
N MET A 252 7.63 -4.43 -13.25
CA MET A 252 6.90 -3.20 -12.99
C MET A 252 7.14 -2.70 -11.57
N SER A 253 7.18 -1.38 -11.41
CA SER A 253 7.48 -0.75 -10.12
C SER A 253 6.31 -0.72 -9.14
N ASP A 254 5.09 -1.02 -9.60
CA ASP A 254 3.85 -0.93 -8.83
C ASP A 254 2.93 -2.13 -9.12
N VAL A 255 2.30 -2.66 -8.06
CA VAL A 255 1.42 -3.84 -8.10
C VAL A 255 0.16 -3.56 -8.91
N ASN A 256 -0.39 -2.35 -8.83
CA ASN A 256 -1.59 -2.01 -9.59
C ASN A 256 -1.29 -1.98 -11.09
N SER A 257 -0.14 -1.45 -11.48
CA SER A 257 0.36 -1.44 -12.86
C SER A 257 0.57 -2.87 -13.38
N ALA A 258 1.17 -3.75 -12.59
CA ALA A 258 1.34 -5.16 -12.94
C ALA A 258 -0.02 -5.87 -13.13
N ARG A 259 -0.98 -5.63 -12.22
CA ARG A 259 -2.34 -6.17 -12.32
C ARG A 259 -3.08 -5.65 -13.56
N SER A 260 -2.99 -4.36 -13.84
CA SER A 260 -3.58 -3.75 -15.04
C SER A 260 -2.89 -4.23 -16.33
N PHE A 261 -1.59 -4.56 -16.27
CA PHE A 261 -0.90 -5.16 -17.41
C PHE A 261 -1.45 -6.56 -17.71
N GLY A 262 -1.65 -7.40 -16.69
CA GLY A 262 -2.21 -8.74 -16.85
C GLY A 262 -1.38 -9.62 -17.79
N ARG A 263 -1.98 -10.69 -18.32
CA ARG A 263 -1.35 -11.59 -19.29
C ARG A 263 -1.77 -11.25 -20.71
N ARG A 264 -0.81 -10.98 -21.59
CA ARG A 264 -1.11 -10.58 -22.98
C ARG A 264 -0.06 -11.08 -23.98
N HIS A 265 -0.45 -11.21 -25.24
CA HIS A 265 0.49 -11.46 -26.32
C HIS A 265 1.16 -10.15 -26.76
N ILE A 266 2.47 -10.17 -26.90
CA ILE A 266 3.27 -9.01 -27.34
C ILE A 266 4.36 -9.45 -28.32
N ASN A 267 4.79 -8.54 -29.19
CA ASN A 267 5.96 -8.79 -30.02
C ASN A 267 7.22 -8.33 -29.30
N VAL A 268 8.22 -9.21 -29.31
CA VAL A 268 9.56 -8.98 -28.80
C VAL A 268 10.53 -8.96 -29.98
N TYR A 269 11.25 -7.86 -30.13
CA TYR A 269 12.21 -7.63 -31.19
C TYR A 269 13.60 -7.89 -30.62
N LEU A 270 14.27 -8.94 -31.08
CA LEU A 270 15.65 -9.21 -30.68
C LEU A 270 16.59 -8.25 -31.44
N LEU A 271 17.54 -7.67 -30.73
CA LEU A 271 18.43 -6.59 -31.18
C LEU A 271 19.90 -7.05 -31.23
N ASP A 272 20.12 -8.36 -31.35
CA ASP A 272 21.45 -8.98 -31.41
C ASP A 272 22.29 -8.40 -32.57
#